data_AF-A0A3G9JJG6-F1
#
_entry.id   AF-A0A3G9JJG6-F1
#
_cell.length_a   1.000
_cell.length_b   1.000
_cell.length_c   1.000
_cell.angle_alpha   90.00
_cell.angle_beta   90.00
_cell.angle_gamma   90.00
#
_symmetry.space_group_name_H-M   'P 1'
#
loop_
_entity.id
_entity.type
_entity.pdbx_description
1 polymer ?
#
loop_
_entity_poly.entity_id
_entity_poly.type
_entity_poly.pdbx_seq_one_letter_code
_entity_poly.pdbx_strand_id
1 'polypeptide(L)'
;MFFDPHRGWRRVSNRDSRTRIDWAEEIRQLLDVDYPKARKVKLVCDNLNTHNIASLYEAFPAPVAHRLARRLEIYYTPRNGSWLNVAETELSVLSRQCLDRRISSKEELKREIETWQKERNQTASTVIWTFTTSDARVKLKHLYPVFEEEESGESIAPN
;
A
#
# COMPACT_ATOMS: atom_id res chain seq x y z
N MET A 1 2.60 -1.57 8.09
CA MET A 1 2.78 -0.12 8.21
C MET A 1 1.93 0.55 7.14
N PHE A 2 1.26 1.64 7.47
CA PHE A 2 0.65 2.56 6.50
C PHE A 2 1.40 3.89 6.54
N PHE A 3 1.56 4.51 5.38
CA PHE A 3 2.20 5.81 5.23
C PHE A 3 1.38 6.67 4.27
N ASP A 4 1.12 7.91 4.68
CA ASP A 4 0.52 8.95 3.86
C ASP A 4 1.61 9.97 3.49
N PRO A 5 2.09 9.95 2.23
CA PRO A 5 3.15 10.84 1.78
C PRO A 5 2.73 12.32 1.78
N HIS A 6 1.44 12.61 1.61
CA HIS A 6 0.94 13.98 1.52
C HIS A 6 0.92 14.66 2.88
N ARG A 7 0.54 13.92 3.92
CA ARG A 7 0.49 14.43 5.29
C ARG A 7 1.81 14.27 6.02
N GLY A 8 2.72 13.46 5.48
CA GLY A 8 3.82 12.94 6.27
C GLY A 8 3.27 12.29 7.53
N TRP A 9 2.34 11.34 7.38
CA TRP A 9 1.79 10.56 8.49
C TRP A 9 2.08 9.06 8.33
N ARG A 10 2.27 8.33 9.43
CA ARG A 10 2.33 6.87 9.43
C ARG A 10 1.64 6.26 10.64
N ARG A 11 1.20 5.03 10.44
CA ARG A 11 0.85 4.10 11.50
C ARG A 11 1.59 2.78 11.33
N VAL A 12 2.22 2.34 12.40
CA VAL A 12 2.91 1.07 12.53
C VAL A 12 2.13 0.24 13.54
N SER A 13 1.96 -1.04 13.24
CA SER A 13 1.27 -1.97 14.11
C SER A 13 2.11 -3.22 14.22
N ASN A 14 2.29 -3.68 15.46
CA ASN A 14 2.95 -4.93 15.78
C ASN A 14 1.86 -5.97 16.05
N ARG A 15 1.92 -7.11 15.35
CA ARG A 15 0.96 -8.22 15.44
C ARG A 15 1.73 -9.51 15.63
N ASP A 16 1.11 -10.48 16.29
CA ASP A 16 1.70 -11.81 16.50
C ASP A 16 1.73 -12.65 15.22
N SER A 17 0.88 -12.32 14.25
CA SER A 17 0.75 -13.01 12.98
C SER A 17 0.55 -12.03 11.82
N ARG A 18 0.65 -12.57 10.60
CA ARG A 18 0.35 -11.87 9.35
C ARG A 18 -0.68 -12.66 8.54
N THR A 19 -1.93 -12.59 8.97
CA THR A 19 -3.08 -13.27 8.33
C THR A 19 -3.96 -12.30 7.54
N ARG A 20 -4.97 -12.83 6.84
CA ARG A 20 -6.02 -12.03 6.20
C ARG A 20 -6.86 -11.26 7.20
N ILE A 21 -7.14 -11.87 8.36
CA ILE A 21 -7.87 -11.25 9.46
C ILE A 21 -7.05 -10.09 10.04
N ASP A 22 -5.76 -10.29 10.28
CA ASP A 22 -4.86 -9.22 10.74
C ASP A 22 -4.90 -8.04 9.76
N TRP A 23 -4.74 -8.31 8.46
CA TRP A 23 -4.80 -7.27 7.44
C TRP A 23 -6.16 -6.57 7.38
N ALA A 24 -7.27 -7.30 7.50
CA ALA A 24 -8.61 -6.72 7.47
C ALA A 24 -8.87 -5.80 8.67
N GLU A 25 -8.38 -6.14 9.86
CA GLU A 25 -8.43 -5.26 11.04
C GLU A 25 -7.60 -4.00 10.84
N GLU A 26 -6.42 -4.12 10.21
CA GLU A 26 -5.57 -2.99 9.85
C GLU A 26 -6.26 -2.02 8.87
N ILE A 27 -7.01 -2.57 7.89
CA ILE A 27 -7.84 -1.78 6.96
C ILE A 27 -9.03 -1.14 7.68
N ARG A 28 -9.72 -1.87 8.57
CA ARG A 28 -10.83 -1.30 9.34
C ARG A 28 -10.37 -0.12 10.18
N GLN A 29 -9.24 -0.24 10.87
CA GLN A 29 -8.61 0.85 11.61
C GLN A 29 -8.28 2.04 10.68
N LEU A 30 -7.69 1.76 9.51
CA LEU A 30 -7.37 2.80 8.51
C LEU A 30 -8.61 3.59 8.09
N LEU A 31 -9.72 2.90 7.79
CA LEU A 31 -10.90 3.52 7.23
C LEU A 31 -11.81 4.16 8.30
N ASP A 32 -11.98 3.51 9.44
CA ASP A 32 -12.95 3.94 10.45
C ASP A 32 -12.32 4.88 11.50
N VAL A 33 -10.99 4.88 11.68
CA VAL A 33 -10.31 5.69 12.71
C VAL A 33 -9.29 6.66 12.14
N ASP A 34 -8.42 6.20 11.24
CA ASP A 34 -7.36 7.08 10.72
C ASP A 34 -7.91 8.06 9.67
N TYR A 35 -8.87 7.60 8.85
CA TYR A 35 -9.52 8.38 7.79
C TYR A 35 -11.07 8.27 7.81
N PRO A 36 -11.76 8.56 8.94
CA PRO A 36 -13.20 8.36 9.07
C PRO A 36 -14.03 9.19 8.09
N LYS A 37 -13.52 10.38 7.72
CA LYS A 37 -14.19 11.32 6.82
C LYS A 37 -13.86 11.08 5.34
N ALA A 38 -12.91 10.21 5.02
CA ALA A 38 -12.56 9.93 3.64
C ALA A 38 -13.65 9.07 2.98
N ARG A 39 -14.23 9.59 1.89
CA ARG A 39 -15.20 8.86 1.07
C ARG A 39 -14.57 7.62 0.42
N LYS A 40 -13.32 7.74 -0.02
CA LYS A 40 -12.53 6.68 -0.64
C LYS A 40 -11.06 6.84 -0.23
N VAL A 41 -10.39 5.74 0.09
CA VAL A 41 -8.95 5.65 0.33
C VAL A 41 -8.33 4.83 -0.80
N LYS A 42 -7.35 5.42 -1.48
CA LYS A 42 -6.52 4.74 -2.48
C LYS A 42 -5.30 4.17 -1.79
N LEU A 43 -5.25 2.86 -1.64
CA LEU A 43 -4.17 2.14 -0.99
C LEU A 43 -3.24 1.57 -2.06
N VAL A 44 -1.98 2.02 -2.05
CA VAL A 44 -0.91 1.36 -2.81
C VAL A 44 -0.23 0.35 -1.89
N CYS A 45 -0.13 -0.91 -2.33
CA CYS A 45 0.53 -1.96 -1.55
C CYS A 45 1.17 -3.03 -2.47
N ASP A 46 2.00 -3.89 -1.90
CA ASP A 46 2.48 -5.09 -2.58
C ASP A 46 1.33 -6.09 -2.85
N ASN A 47 1.56 -6.98 -3.82
CA ASN A 47 0.58 -7.99 -4.25
C ASN A 47 0.66 -9.26 -3.39
N LEU A 48 0.50 -9.11 -2.08
CA LEU A 48 0.44 -10.23 -1.15
C LEU A 48 -0.95 -10.89 -1.19
N ASN A 49 -1.01 -12.21 -0.98
CA ASN A 49 -2.26 -13.00 -1.02
C ASN A 49 -3.33 -12.58 0.03
N THR A 50 -2.95 -11.74 1.00
CA THR A 50 -3.85 -11.16 2.00
C THR A 50 -4.39 -9.79 1.59
N HIS A 51 -3.78 -9.10 0.63
CA HIS A 51 -4.09 -7.71 0.28
C HIS A 51 -5.24 -7.62 -0.72
N ASN A 52 -6.42 -8.15 -0.40
CA ASN A 52 -7.56 -8.14 -1.32
C ASN A 52 -8.89 -7.98 -0.59
N ILE A 53 -9.94 -7.64 -1.33
CA ILE A 53 -11.28 -7.42 -0.77
C ILE A 53 -11.84 -8.67 -0.10
N ALA A 54 -11.49 -9.88 -0.57
CA ALA A 54 -11.99 -11.12 0.03
C ALA A 54 -11.53 -11.27 1.49
N SER A 55 -10.35 -10.78 1.86
CA SER A 55 -9.90 -10.73 3.26
C SER A 55 -10.85 -9.96 4.18
N LEU A 56 -11.54 -8.93 3.67
CA LEU A 56 -12.53 -8.19 4.48
C LEU A 56 -13.77 -9.05 4.76
N TYR A 57 -14.20 -9.85 3.78
CA TYR A 57 -15.34 -10.75 3.92
C TYR A 57 -14.99 -12.01 4.73
N GLU A 58 -13.72 -12.41 4.75
CA GLU A 58 -13.22 -13.45 5.64
C GLU A 58 -13.24 -13.00 7.11
N ALA A 59 -12.91 -11.72 7.37
CA ALA A 59 -12.77 -11.19 8.73
C ALA A 59 -14.07 -10.65 9.34
N PHE A 60 -14.99 -10.11 8.54
CA PHE A 60 -16.14 -9.36 9.02
C PHE A 60 -17.48 -9.84 8.45
N PRO A 61 -18.60 -9.65 9.17
CA PRO A 61 -19.92 -9.84 8.60
C PRO A 61 -20.12 -9.03 7.31
N ALA A 62 -20.86 -9.60 6.34
CA ALA A 62 -21.06 -9.03 5.01
C ALA A 62 -21.42 -7.53 4.99
N PRO A 63 -22.31 -6.99 5.85
CA PRO A 63 -22.60 -5.55 5.88
C PRO A 63 -21.38 -4.68 6.23
N VAL A 64 -20.53 -5.13 7.15
CA VAL A 64 -19.31 -4.43 7.56
C VAL A 64 -18.25 -4.52 6.47
N ALA A 65 -17.99 -5.73 5.95
CA ALA A 65 -17.05 -5.95 4.87
C ALA A 65 -17.41 -5.12 3.63
N HIS A 66 -18.69 -5.09 3.25
CA HIS A 66 -19.18 -4.33 2.11
C HIS A 66 -18.99 -2.82 2.29
N ARG A 67 -19.28 -2.28 3.49
CA ARG A 67 -19.04 -0.86 3.82
C ARG A 67 -17.56 -0.50 3.63
N LEU A 68 -16.65 -1.32 4.16
CA LEU A 68 -15.21 -1.11 4.07
C LEU A 68 -14.73 -1.21 2.62
N ALA A 69 -15.14 -2.25 1.89
CA ALA A 69 -14.79 -2.46 0.49
C ALA A 69 -15.21 -1.28 -0.41
N ARG A 70 -16.40 -0.71 -0.18
CA ARG A 70 -16.86 0.48 -0.91
C ARG A 70 -15.96 1.71 -0.69
N ARG A 71 -15.29 1.80 0.46
CA ARG A 71 -14.38 2.90 0.80
C ARG A 71 -12.92 2.63 0.44
N LEU A 72 -12.56 1.42 0.02
CA LEU A 72 -11.18 1.05 -0.32
C LEU A 72 -10.99 0.87 -1.83
N GLU A 73 -9.91 1.41 -2.38
CA GLU A 73 -9.43 1.14 -3.74
C GLU A 73 -7.98 0.68 -3.64
N ILE A 74 -7.68 -0.53 -4.13
CA ILE A 74 -6.36 -1.14 -3.98
C ILE A 74 -5.62 -1.04 -5.30
N TYR A 75 -4.41 -0.51 -5.25
CA TYR A 75 -3.45 -0.47 -6.36
C TYR A 75 -2.24 -1.30 -5.98
N TYR A 76 -1.99 -2.37 -6.72
CA TYR A 76 -0.83 -3.22 -6.47
C TYR A 76 0.41 -2.64 -7.13
N THR A 77 1.54 -2.69 -6.43
CA THR A 77 2.83 -2.49 -7.08
C THR A 77 3.07 -3.60 -8.10
N PRO A 78 3.73 -3.31 -9.25
CA PRO A 78 4.08 -4.33 -10.22
C PRO A 78 4.91 -5.45 -9.60
N ARG A 79 4.86 -6.64 -10.21
CA ARG A 79 5.74 -7.75 -9.81
C ARG A 79 7.19 -7.29 -9.90
N ASN A 80 7.99 -7.58 -8.86
CA ASN A 80 9.38 -7.12 -8.71
C ASN A 80 9.52 -5.57 -8.66
N GLY A 81 8.43 -4.85 -8.43
CA GLY A 81 8.36 -3.39 -8.33
C GLY A 81 8.32 -2.88 -6.89
N SER A 82 8.89 -3.61 -5.93
CA SER A 82 8.84 -3.25 -4.50
C SER A 82 9.48 -1.89 -4.21
N TRP A 83 10.44 -1.46 -5.02
CA TRP A 83 11.03 -0.12 -4.99
C TRP A 83 10.03 1.03 -5.25
N LEU A 84 8.84 0.75 -5.78
CA LEU A 84 7.72 1.71 -5.91
C LEU A 84 6.87 1.80 -4.63
N ASN A 85 7.06 0.89 -3.67
CA ASN A 85 6.31 0.84 -2.43
C ASN A 85 6.93 1.79 -1.39
N VAL A 86 6.38 2.99 -1.26
CA VAL A 86 6.89 4.01 -0.33
C VAL A 86 6.87 3.53 1.13
N ALA A 87 5.91 2.67 1.50
CA ALA A 87 5.85 2.10 2.84
C ALA A 87 7.06 1.21 3.15
N GLU A 88 7.68 0.57 2.16
CA GLU A 88 8.93 -0.20 2.36
C GLU A 88 10.12 0.70 2.64
N THR A 89 10.16 1.90 2.04
CA THR A 89 11.18 2.91 2.38
C THR A 89 11.05 3.35 3.84
N GLU A 90 9.81 3.63 4.28
CA GLU A 90 9.53 3.99 5.67
C GLU A 90 9.84 2.86 6.66
N LEU A 91 9.55 1.61 6.30
CA LEU A 91 9.97 0.44 7.07
C LEU A 91 11.49 0.36 7.19
N SER A 92 12.22 0.65 6.11
CA SER A 92 13.68 0.70 6.11
C SER A 92 14.22 1.79 7.06
N VAL A 93 13.54 2.92 7.17
CA VAL A 93 13.88 3.97 8.14
C VAL A 93 13.61 3.52 9.57
N LEU A 94 12.44 2.92 9.83
CA LEU A 94 12.10 2.32 11.14
C LEU A 94 13.16 1.30 11.58
N SER A 95 13.57 0.41 10.66
CA SER A 95 14.60 -0.59 10.94
C SER A 95 15.90 0.04 11.41
N ARG A 96 16.39 1.08 10.72
CA ARG A 96 17.67 1.73 11.08
C ARG A 96 17.58 2.61 12.32
N GLN A 97 16.46 3.29 12.52
CA GLN A 97 16.33 4.30 13.59
C GLN A 97 15.88 3.71 14.93
N CYS A 98 15.16 2.59 14.91
CA CYS A 98 14.48 2.07 16.10
C CYS A 98 14.73 0.57 16.32
N LEU A 99 14.84 -0.22 15.25
CA LEU A 99 14.96 -1.69 15.35
C LEU A 99 16.39 -2.22 15.11
N ASP A 100 17.41 -1.36 15.05
CA ASP A 100 18.82 -1.75 14.82
C ASP A 100 19.51 -2.28 16.09
N ARG A 101 18.72 -2.79 17.03
CA ARG A 101 19.17 -3.34 18.30
C ARG A 101 18.30 -4.51 18.72
N ARG A 102 18.82 -5.36 19.61
CA ARG A 102 18.02 -6.40 20.24
C ARG A 102 16.97 -5.77 21.15
N ILE A 103 15.72 -6.22 21.00
CA ILE A 103 14.59 -5.84 21.84
C ILE A 103 14.07 -7.11 22.52
N SER A 104 13.95 -7.06 23.84
CA SER A 104 13.85 -8.26 24.67
C SER A 104 12.41 -8.77 24.86
N SER A 105 11.43 -7.90 24.65
CA SER A 105 10.01 -8.18 24.89
C SER A 105 9.11 -7.51 23.85
N LYS A 106 7.90 -8.05 23.67
CA LYS A 106 6.89 -7.48 22.77
C LYS A 106 6.42 -6.12 23.28
N GLU A 107 6.36 -5.94 24.59
CA GLU A 107 5.96 -4.71 25.26
C GLU A 107 6.99 -3.60 25.03
N GLU A 108 8.29 -3.93 25.12
CA GLU A 108 9.37 -3.01 24.76
C GLU A 108 9.28 -2.65 23.28
N LEU A 109 9.15 -3.64 22.38
CA LEU A 109 9.02 -3.38 20.93
C LEU A 109 7.87 -2.43 20.62
N LYS A 110 6.71 -2.65 21.25
CA LYS A 110 5.53 -1.80 21.08
C LYS A 110 5.82 -0.35 21.51
N ARG A 111 6.41 -0.14 22.70
CA ARG A 111 6.72 1.22 23.20
C ARG A 111 7.72 1.97 22.31
N GLU A 112 8.74 1.26 21.81
CA GLU A 112 9.76 1.84 20.94
C GLU A 112 9.14 2.27 19.60
N ILE A 113 8.32 1.39 18.99
CA ILE A 113 7.60 1.70 17.76
C ILE A 113 6.64 2.87 17.95
N GLU A 114 5.89 2.92 19.07
CA GLU A 114 4.96 4.01 19.37
C GLU A 114 5.68 5.35 19.54
N THR A 115 6.81 5.35 20.25
CA THR A 115 7.67 6.54 20.43
C THR A 115 8.19 7.04 19.09
N TRP A 116 8.82 6.15 18.31
CA TRP A 116 9.33 6.47 16.98
C TRP A 116 8.24 7.00 16.04
N GLN A 117 7.06 6.35 16.03
CA GLN A 117 5.92 6.77 15.22
C GLN A 117 5.46 8.19 15.61
N LYS A 118 5.38 8.47 16.91
CA LYS A 118 4.95 9.79 17.42
C LYS A 118 5.92 10.88 16.97
N GLU A 119 7.22 10.68 17.13
CA GLU A 119 8.25 11.65 16.72
C GLU A 119 8.23 11.90 15.20
N ARG A 120 8.14 10.84 14.39
CA ARG A 120 8.07 10.96 12.93
C ARG A 120 6.79 11.67 12.47
N ASN A 121 5.65 11.39 13.12
CA ASN A 121 4.39 12.09 12.88
C ASN A 121 4.43 13.56 13.29
N GLN A 122 5.09 13.90 14.40
CA GLN A 122 5.24 15.29 14.85
C GLN A 122 6.08 16.13 13.88
N THR A 123 7.12 15.54 13.30
CA THR A 123 7.98 16.20 12.30
C THR A 123 7.35 16.21 10.89
N ALA A 124 6.20 15.56 10.70
CA ALA A 124 5.55 15.37 9.41
C ALA A 124 6.53 14.89 8.32
N SER A 125 7.50 14.06 8.70
CA SER A 125 8.55 13.60 7.80
C SER A 125 7.94 12.92 6.58
N THR A 126 8.37 13.33 5.39
CA THR A 126 7.86 12.83 4.11
C THR A 126 8.98 12.22 3.26
N VAL A 127 8.60 11.47 2.23
CA VAL A 127 9.51 10.90 1.25
C VAL A 127 9.57 11.83 0.05
N ILE A 128 10.77 12.31 -0.28
CA ILE A 128 11.00 13.08 -1.50
C ILE A 128 11.04 12.09 -2.66
N TRP A 129 9.97 12.07 -3.44
CA TRP A 129 9.83 11.17 -4.57
C TRP A 129 10.36 11.82 -5.85
N THR A 130 11.44 11.26 -6.42
CA THR A 130 12.06 11.77 -7.64
C THR A 130 11.67 11.02 -8.90
N PHE A 131 11.07 9.83 -8.78
CA PHE A 131 10.67 9.01 -9.93
C PHE A 131 9.36 9.53 -10.55
N THR A 132 9.45 10.07 -11.77
CA THR A 132 8.34 10.75 -12.42
C THR A 132 7.45 9.81 -13.23
N THR A 133 6.28 10.30 -13.64
CA THR A 133 5.43 9.56 -14.60
C THR A 133 6.12 9.37 -15.96
N SER A 134 6.96 10.31 -16.37
CA SER A 134 7.76 10.18 -17.60
C SER A 134 8.76 9.04 -17.49
N ASP A 135 9.46 8.93 -16.35
CA ASP A 135 10.36 7.80 -16.08
C ASP A 135 9.60 6.47 -16.06
N ALA A 136 8.39 6.47 -15.48
CA ALA A 136 7.50 5.30 -15.45
C ALA A 136 7.12 4.82 -16.85
N ARG A 137 6.79 5.73 -17.77
CA ARG A 137 6.45 5.37 -19.17
C ARG A 137 7.58 4.63 -19.87
N VAL A 138 8.83 5.02 -19.61
CA VAL A 138 10.00 4.37 -20.20
C VAL A 138 10.32 3.06 -19.49
N LYS A 139 10.45 3.09 -18.16
CA LYS A 139 10.90 1.94 -17.35
C LYS A 139 9.86 0.81 -17.30
N LEU A 140 8.58 1.16 -17.34
CA LEU A 140 7.46 0.22 -17.27
C LEU A 140 6.74 0.06 -18.61
N LYS A 141 7.41 0.35 -19.75
CA LYS A 141 6.82 0.24 -21.10
C LYS A 141 6.12 -1.10 -21.35
N HIS A 142 6.66 -2.19 -20.78
CA HIS A 142 6.13 -3.55 -20.90
C HIS A 142 4.79 -3.78 -20.19
N LEU A 143 4.33 -2.84 -19.36
CA LEU A 143 3.02 -2.87 -18.72
C LEU A 143 1.93 -2.16 -19.54
N TYR A 144 2.30 -1.44 -20.60
CA TYR A 144 1.33 -0.76 -21.46
C TYR A 144 0.75 -1.75 -22.48
N PRO A 145 -0.55 -1.63 -22.82
CA PRO A 145 -1.13 -2.40 -23.91
C PRO A 145 -0.37 -2.16 -25.22
N VAL A 146 -0.08 -3.24 -25.94
CA VAL A 146 0.37 -3.17 -27.33
C VAL A 146 -0.89 -3.28 -28.18
N PHE A 147 -1.20 -2.23 -28.94
CA PHE A 147 -2.26 -2.27 -29.93
C PHE A 147 -1.65 -2.79 -31.24
N GLU A 148 -2.22 -3.85 -31.80
CA GLU A 148 -1.91 -4.26 -33.18
C GLU A 148 -2.62 -3.29 -34.12
N GLU A 149 -1.89 -2.77 -35.12
CA GLU A 149 -2.52 -1.98 -36.19
C GLU A 149 -3.34 -2.92 -37.06
N GLU A 150 -4.64 -2.69 -37.19
CA GLU A 150 -5.47 -3.41 -38.15
C GLU A 150 -4.94 -3.12 -39.56
N GLU A 151 -4.38 -4.14 -40.22
CA GLU A 151 -4.05 -4.04 -41.64
C GLU A 151 -5.34 -3.71 -42.41
N SER A 152 -5.41 -2.49 -42.93
CA SER A 152 -6.44 -2.09 -43.87
C SER A 152 -6.30 -2.96 -45.11
N GLY A 153 -7.11 -4.02 -45.20
CA GLY A 153 -7.15 -4.91 -46.36
C GLY A 153 -7.58 -4.15 -47.60
N GLU A 154 -6.61 -3.66 -48.38
CA GLU A 154 -6.84 -3.30 -49.77
C GLU A 154 -7.14 -4.59 -50.55
N SER A 155 -8.43 -4.87 -50.69
CA SER A 155 -8.98 -5.83 -51.64
C SER A 155 -8.69 -5.35 -53.07
N ILE A 156 -7.55 -5.75 -53.63
CA ILE A 156 -7.32 -5.67 -55.06
C ILE A 156 -7.93 -6.93 -55.70
N ALA A 157 -9.18 -6.80 -56.17
CA ALA A 157 -9.77 -7.78 -57.09
C ALA A 157 -9.29 -7.48 -58.52
N PRO A 158 -8.69 -8.42 -59.26
CA PRO A 158 -8.39 -8.23 -60.68
C PRO A 158 -9.66 -8.41 -61.52
N ASN A 159 -9.74 -7.62 -62.60
CA ASN A 159 -10.80 -7.57 -63.62
C ASN A 159 -11.19 -8.93 -64.22
#